data_AF-A0A286ZK05-F1
#
_entry.id   AF-A0A286ZK05-F1
#
_cell.length_a   1.000
_cell.length_b   1.000
_cell.length_c   1.000
_cell.angle_alpha   90.00
_cell.angle_beta   90.00
_cell.angle_gamma   90.00
#
_symmetry.space_group_name_H-M   'P 1'
#
loop_
_entity.id
_entity.type
_entity.pdbx_description
1 polymer ?
#
loop_
_entity_poly.entity_id
_entity_poly.type
_entity_poly.pdbx_seq_one_letter_code
_entity_poly.pdbx_strand_id
1 'polypeptide(L)'
;GGSYGRKTVLRGNSDGSLVIFISDLEKFQDQSKNHSELLSQIWAQLKCCQLTRKLEAKMEIQNFNSGPTTIQLFAKEQSITFKILPAFNALGLSEKPSPWTYRDLKRSLDMMKASPGEFSVCFTELQERFFNNLPRKLKDLILLVKYWYQQCQEKLAVSFQLPVYALELLTVYAWEQGCGAEDFDIAEGLRTVLGLIRKPGELCVYWTVNYNFEDETVRNVLLGQLRARRPVILDPTDPTNNVSQDNSCWHLLKLEAETWLSFLNESPGPSWNVLPASLYSTPSHHLDKFIKDFLQPDKTFLDQTKKAVDIICKFLKENCFRHSATKVQKIVKGGSTAKGTALKNSDADLVVFTDLLKSYTSQKNERCTIIKEIHKQLEACQQAQDFEVTFEISKWKAPRVLSFSLKSKVLNECVHFDVLPAFNALGDLKSGSAPSPKIYAELISLYKSSDILGGEFSTCFTKLQRDFVRSQPTKLKDLIRLVKHWYKWCERKLKQKGSLPPKYALELLTIYAWEKGSGVLSFDTAEGFRTVLKLITEYQHLCIFWTVNYNFDNEIVRNFLLAQMQRTRPVILDPADPTADVGGGNRWCWHLLAKEATEWLCSLCFQDGSGYPIQSWDVPVSVI
;
A
#
# COMPACT_ATOMS: atom_id res chain seq x y z
N GLY A 1 10.19 -27.63 8.67
CA GLY A 1 10.60 -26.22 8.61
C GLY A 1 11.80 -26.00 7.68
N GLY A 2 12.45 -24.83 7.77
CA GLY A 2 13.55 -24.44 6.86
C GLY A 2 13.10 -24.16 5.41
N SER A 3 14.04 -23.99 4.48
CA SER A 3 13.70 -23.78 3.06
C SER A 3 12.85 -24.92 2.49
N TYR A 4 13.08 -26.16 2.97
CA TYR A 4 12.25 -27.31 2.63
C TYR A 4 10.78 -27.14 3.05
N GLY A 5 10.52 -26.84 4.33
CA GLY A 5 9.15 -26.63 4.83
C GLY A 5 8.43 -25.44 4.17
N ARG A 6 9.19 -24.40 3.79
CA ARG A 6 8.67 -23.23 3.08
C ARG A 6 8.51 -23.45 1.56
N LYS A 7 8.95 -24.60 1.04
CA LYS A 7 8.93 -24.97 -0.39
C LYS A 7 9.72 -23.98 -1.27
N THR A 8 10.86 -23.49 -0.77
CA THR A 8 11.76 -22.53 -1.42
C THR A 8 13.16 -23.15 -1.60
N VAL A 9 13.21 -24.42 -2.00
CA VAL A 9 14.43 -25.23 -2.07
C VAL A 9 15.26 -24.89 -3.32
N LEU A 10 16.51 -24.46 -3.14
CA LEU A 10 17.48 -24.24 -4.23
C LEU A 10 18.04 -25.57 -4.75
N ARG A 11 18.32 -25.65 -6.06
CA ARG A 11 18.99 -26.81 -6.68
C ARG A 11 20.43 -26.93 -6.18
N GLY A 12 20.90 -28.17 -5.99
CA GLY A 12 22.27 -28.47 -5.55
C GLY A 12 22.31 -28.78 -4.05
N ASN A 13 22.56 -27.77 -3.22
CA ASN A 13 22.62 -27.92 -1.77
C ASN A 13 21.49 -27.13 -1.11
N SER A 14 20.67 -27.82 -0.30
CA SER A 14 19.50 -27.22 0.33
C SER A 14 19.50 -27.38 1.86
N ASP A 15 18.77 -26.52 2.54
CA ASP A 15 18.51 -26.61 3.98
C ASP A 15 17.07 -27.01 4.30
N GLY A 16 16.91 -27.70 5.42
CA GLY A 16 15.63 -27.99 6.05
C GLY A 16 15.76 -28.07 7.56
N SER A 17 14.64 -28.03 8.25
CA SER A 17 14.58 -28.31 9.69
C SER A 17 13.51 -29.35 9.97
N LEU A 18 13.87 -30.39 10.71
CA LEU A 18 12.94 -31.37 11.27
C LEU A 18 12.65 -30.95 12.71
N VAL A 19 11.45 -30.42 12.91
CA VAL A 19 11.00 -29.94 14.21
C VAL A 19 10.13 -31.03 14.82
N ILE A 20 10.52 -31.51 15.99
CA ILE A 20 9.84 -32.61 16.68
C ILE A 20 9.18 -32.01 17.92
N PHE A 21 7.85 -31.95 17.94
CA PHE A 21 7.12 -31.50 19.11
C PHE A 21 7.07 -32.62 20.15
N ILE A 22 7.66 -32.37 21.33
CA ILE A 22 7.79 -33.35 22.41
C ILE A 22 6.73 -33.06 23.48
N SER A 23 5.98 -34.08 23.90
CA SER A 23 4.91 -33.95 24.91
C SER A 23 5.40 -33.41 26.25
N ASP A 24 6.63 -33.73 26.62
CA ASP A 24 7.22 -33.38 27.90
C ASP A 24 7.70 -31.91 27.96
N LEU A 25 7.65 -31.20 26.83
CA LEU A 25 7.90 -29.76 26.77
C LEU A 25 6.54 -29.06 26.82
N GLU A 26 6.18 -28.50 27.97
CA GLU A 26 4.87 -27.85 28.17
C GLU A 26 4.93 -26.32 28.02
N LYS A 27 6.13 -25.74 28.13
CA LYS A 27 6.36 -24.28 28.06
C LYS A 27 7.60 -23.98 27.22
N PHE A 28 7.69 -22.74 26.70
CA PHE A 28 8.83 -22.28 25.90
C PHE A 28 10.19 -22.52 26.59
N GLN A 29 10.29 -22.18 27.86
CA GLN A 29 11.53 -22.32 28.65
C GLN A 29 12.01 -23.77 28.86
N ASP A 30 11.15 -24.77 28.65
CA ASP A 30 11.52 -26.18 28.81
C ASP A 30 12.47 -26.62 27.69
N GLN A 31 12.38 -25.98 26.51
CA GLN A 31 13.31 -26.22 25.41
C GLN A 31 14.75 -25.98 25.82
N SER A 32 15.06 -24.91 26.54
CA SER A 32 16.45 -24.57 26.89
C SER A 32 16.99 -25.44 28.02
N LYS A 33 16.13 -26.00 28.87
CA LYS A 33 16.54 -26.83 30.02
C LYS A 33 16.86 -28.27 29.64
N ASN A 34 16.04 -28.88 28.78
CA ASN A 34 16.12 -30.30 28.44
C ASN A 34 16.71 -30.56 27.05
N HIS A 35 17.18 -29.51 26.34
CA HIS A 35 17.58 -29.59 24.94
C HIS A 35 18.69 -30.63 24.67
N SER A 36 19.74 -30.61 25.48
CA SER A 36 20.95 -31.41 25.25
C SER A 36 20.69 -32.90 25.46
N GLU A 37 19.89 -33.24 26.47
CA GLU A 37 19.50 -34.61 26.76
C GLU A 37 18.62 -35.18 25.65
N LEU A 38 17.59 -34.43 25.22
CA LEU A 38 16.72 -34.83 24.12
C LEU A 38 17.49 -35.02 22.80
N LEU A 39 18.39 -34.09 22.46
CA LEU A 39 19.23 -34.22 21.27
C LEU A 39 20.16 -35.44 21.35
N SER A 40 20.73 -35.72 22.52
CA SER A 40 21.57 -36.91 22.73
C SER A 40 20.79 -38.21 22.52
N GLN A 41 19.57 -38.28 23.07
CA GLN A 41 18.68 -39.43 22.87
C GLN A 41 18.30 -39.61 21.39
N ILE A 42 17.89 -38.53 20.71
CA ILE A 42 17.55 -38.55 19.28
C ILE A 42 18.76 -38.99 18.46
N TRP A 43 19.95 -38.46 18.75
CA TRP A 43 21.18 -38.81 18.06
C TRP A 43 21.51 -40.30 18.20
N ALA A 44 21.42 -40.85 19.42
CA ALA A 44 21.68 -42.27 19.68
C ALA A 44 20.74 -43.17 18.87
N GLN A 45 19.45 -42.82 18.81
CA GLN A 45 18.46 -43.54 18.01
C GLN A 45 18.74 -43.46 16.50
N LEU A 46 19.11 -42.29 15.99
CA LEU A 46 19.46 -42.12 14.58
C LEU A 46 20.71 -42.90 14.18
N LYS A 47 21.73 -42.93 15.05
CA LYS A 47 22.93 -43.74 14.83
C LYS A 47 22.61 -45.23 14.82
N CYS A 48 21.78 -45.71 15.74
CA CYS A 48 21.30 -47.08 15.74
C CYS A 48 20.54 -47.41 14.43
N CYS A 49 19.67 -46.52 13.96
CA CYS A 49 18.95 -46.69 12.70
C CYS A 49 19.90 -46.71 11.48
N GLN A 50 20.94 -45.87 11.46
CA GLN A 50 21.94 -45.83 10.38
C GLN A 50 22.70 -47.15 10.25
N LEU A 51 22.93 -47.86 11.36
CA LEU A 51 23.63 -49.14 11.40
C LEU A 51 22.72 -50.33 11.07
N THR A 52 21.43 -50.25 11.42
CA THR A 52 20.49 -51.37 11.34
C THR A 52 19.61 -51.38 10.10
N ARG A 53 19.36 -50.23 9.47
CA ARG A 53 18.51 -50.12 8.28
C ARG A 53 19.33 -49.85 7.02
N LYS A 54 19.01 -50.58 5.95
CA LYS A 54 19.53 -50.32 4.61
C LYS A 54 18.80 -49.12 4.01
N LEU A 55 19.38 -47.93 4.16
CA LEU A 55 18.85 -46.69 3.58
C LEU A 55 19.16 -46.60 2.08
N GLU A 56 18.21 -46.17 1.27
CA GLU A 56 18.38 -46.00 -0.18
C GLU A 56 19.27 -44.79 -0.54
N ALA A 57 19.31 -43.78 0.33
CA ALA A 57 20.13 -42.59 0.20
C ALA A 57 21.32 -42.63 1.17
N LYS A 58 22.47 -42.10 0.73
CA LYS A 58 23.62 -41.92 1.62
C LYS A 58 23.25 -40.86 2.66
N MET A 59 23.34 -41.23 3.94
CA MET A 59 23.03 -40.38 5.08
C MET A 59 24.30 -40.16 5.91
N GLU A 60 24.62 -38.91 6.21
CA GLU A 60 25.69 -38.53 7.13
C GLU A 60 25.06 -37.78 8.32
N ILE A 61 25.46 -38.15 9.54
CA ILE A 61 24.97 -37.52 10.77
C ILE A 61 26.15 -36.83 11.43
N GLN A 62 26.04 -35.52 11.63
CA GLN A 62 27.02 -34.73 12.34
C GLN A 62 26.45 -34.34 13.71
N ASN A 63 27.25 -34.52 14.75
CA ASN A 63 26.94 -34.07 16.10
C ASN A 63 27.95 -33.01 16.50
N PHE A 64 27.45 -31.90 17.05
CA PHE A 64 28.29 -30.88 17.64
C PHE A 64 28.08 -30.95 19.15
N ASN A 65 29.16 -31.07 19.92
CA ASN A 65 29.09 -31.15 21.39
C ASN A 65 28.35 -29.96 22.04
N SER A 66 28.05 -28.89 21.26
CA SER A 66 27.32 -27.69 21.67
C SER A 66 26.30 -27.17 20.64
N GLY A 67 25.94 -27.95 19.60
CA GLY A 67 25.08 -27.48 18.49
C GLY A 67 24.00 -28.48 18.07
N PRO A 68 23.03 -28.06 17.23
CA PRO A 68 21.93 -28.93 16.80
C PRO A 68 22.47 -30.10 15.96
N THR A 69 21.93 -31.30 16.22
CA THR A 69 22.23 -32.48 15.39
C THR A 69 21.79 -32.23 13.96
N THR A 70 22.70 -32.46 13.00
CA THR A 70 22.39 -32.31 11.58
C THR A 70 22.44 -33.66 10.86
N ILE A 71 21.49 -33.84 9.94
CA ILE A 71 21.44 -34.96 9.02
C ILE A 71 21.68 -34.41 7.62
N GLN A 72 22.69 -34.91 6.93
CA GLN A 72 22.89 -34.68 5.51
C GLN A 72 22.46 -35.91 4.72
N LEU A 73 21.56 -35.70 3.77
CA LEU A 73 21.12 -36.73 2.83
C LEU A 73 21.66 -36.38 1.44
N PHE A 74 22.26 -37.37 0.77
CA PHE A 74 22.81 -37.24 -0.57
C PHE A 74 22.01 -38.09 -1.56
N ALA A 75 21.58 -37.45 -2.65
CA ALA A 75 21.10 -38.06 -3.88
C ALA A 75 22.10 -37.77 -5.02
N LYS A 76 21.94 -38.43 -6.18
CA LYS A 76 22.91 -38.37 -7.29
C LYS A 76 23.35 -36.96 -7.71
N GLU A 77 22.46 -35.97 -7.63
CA GLU A 77 22.73 -34.56 -8.02
C GLU A 77 22.31 -33.53 -6.95
N GLN A 78 21.97 -33.96 -5.74
CA GLN A 78 21.41 -33.07 -4.72
C GLN A 78 21.83 -33.51 -3.33
N SER A 79 22.12 -32.55 -2.46
CA SER A 79 22.23 -32.79 -1.03
C SER A 79 21.27 -31.90 -0.25
N ILE A 80 20.72 -32.42 0.84
CA ILE A 80 19.90 -31.65 1.77
C ILE A 80 20.39 -31.85 3.19
N THR A 81 20.57 -30.73 3.91
CA THR A 81 20.95 -30.72 5.31
C THR A 81 19.73 -30.41 6.17
N PHE A 82 19.31 -31.36 6.99
CA PHE A 82 18.26 -31.19 7.99
C PHE A 82 18.86 -30.89 9.36
N LYS A 83 18.45 -29.78 9.99
CA LYS A 83 18.66 -29.53 11.41
C LYS A 83 17.54 -30.19 12.21
N ILE A 84 17.89 -30.96 13.24
CA ILE A 84 16.90 -31.58 14.14
C ILE A 84 16.72 -30.69 15.35
N LEU A 85 15.47 -30.34 15.65
CA LEU A 85 15.14 -29.39 16.71
C LEU A 85 13.94 -29.91 17.52
N PRO A 86 14.14 -30.38 18.76
CA PRO A 86 13.03 -30.66 19.67
C PRO A 86 12.37 -29.34 20.11
N ALA A 87 11.03 -29.32 20.14
CA ALA A 87 10.30 -28.10 20.44
C ALA A 87 9.02 -28.27 21.25
N PHE A 88 8.65 -27.19 21.96
CA PHE A 88 7.33 -27.02 22.53
C PHE A 88 6.36 -26.62 21.41
N ASN A 89 5.17 -27.24 21.38
CA ASN A 89 4.12 -26.85 20.44
C ASN A 89 3.35 -25.64 20.97
N ALA A 90 3.75 -24.44 20.54
CA ALA A 90 3.12 -23.19 20.96
C ALA A 90 1.66 -23.02 20.49
N LEU A 91 1.24 -23.76 19.46
CA LEU A 91 -0.12 -23.71 18.93
C LEU A 91 -1.06 -24.72 19.60
N GLY A 92 -0.51 -25.82 20.10
CA GLY A 92 -1.30 -26.97 20.55
C GLY A 92 -2.20 -27.48 19.43
N LEU A 93 -3.51 -27.49 19.67
CA LEU A 93 -4.54 -27.86 18.69
C LEU A 93 -5.14 -26.66 17.94
N SER A 94 -4.69 -25.44 18.23
CA SER A 94 -5.24 -24.22 17.62
C SER A 94 -4.64 -23.96 16.23
N GLU A 95 -5.47 -23.47 15.31
CA GLU A 95 -4.98 -23.02 14.00
C GLU A 95 -4.30 -21.65 14.07
N LYS A 96 -4.69 -20.80 15.04
CA LYS A 96 -4.16 -19.45 15.21
C LYS A 96 -3.63 -19.23 16.63
N PRO A 97 -2.50 -18.54 16.79
CA PRO A 97 -2.00 -18.19 18.12
C PRO A 97 -2.96 -17.20 18.80
N SER A 98 -3.09 -17.35 20.12
CA SER A 98 -3.85 -16.41 20.93
C SER A 98 -2.92 -15.30 21.44
N PRO A 99 -3.44 -14.13 21.87
CA PRO A 99 -2.64 -13.14 22.57
C PRO A 99 -1.89 -13.72 23.79
N TRP A 100 -2.49 -14.69 24.48
CA TRP A 100 -1.86 -15.39 25.61
C TRP A 100 -0.59 -16.15 25.22
N THR A 101 -0.57 -16.78 24.03
CA THR A 101 0.61 -17.47 23.50
C THR A 101 1.82 -16.52 23.45
N TYR A 102 1.62 -15.28 23.00
CA TYR A 102 2.69 -14.29 22.90
C TYR A 102 3.06 -13.65 24.24
N ARG A 103 2.10 -13.51 25.16
CA ARG A 103 2.39 -13.10 26.54
C ARG A 103 3.28 -14.13 27.25
N ASP A 104 2.99 -15.41 27.08
CA ASP A 104 3.78 -16.48 27.66
C ASP A 104 5.16 -16.59 26.99
N LEU A 105 5.25 -16.42 25.67
CA LEU A 105 6.54 -16.27 24.98
C LEU A 105 7.40 -15.17 25.60
N LYS A 106 6.83 -13.96 25.75
CA LYS A 106 7.53 -12.82 26.34
C LYS A 106 7.95 -13.09 27.78
N ARG A 107 7.06 -13.67 28.60
CA ARG A 107 7.37 -14.06 29.98
C ARG A 107 8.53 -15.06 30.03
N SER A 108 8.52 -16.10 29.19
CA SER A 108 9.60 -17.09 29.15
C SER A 108 10.93 -16.51 28.68
N LEU A 109 10.92 -15.59 27.69
CA LEU A 109 12.12 -14.86 27.28
C LEU A 109 12.73 -14.08 28.46
N ASP A 110 11.90 -13.35 29.20
CA ASP A 110 12.35 -12.54 30.34
C ASP A 110 12.86 -13.42 31.50
N MET A 111 12.16 -14.52 31.80
CA MET A 111 12.57 -15.47 32.86
C MET A 111 13.91 -16.12 32.56
N MET A 112 14.15 -16.51 31.31
CA MET A 112 15.38 -17.18 30.89
C MET A 112 16.51 -16.21 30.52
N LYS A 113 16.23 -14.89 30.45
CA LYS A 113 17.11 -13.89 29.83
C LYS A 113 17.54 -14.30 28.42
N ALA A 114 16.62 -14.94 27.71
CA ALA A 114 16.83 -15.48 26.37
C ALA A 114 16.85 -14.36 25.33
N SER A 115 17.54 -14.60 24.23
CA SER A 115 17.64 -13.66 23.13
C SER A 115 16.33 -13.60 22.33
N PRO A 116 15.97 -12.45 21.73
CA PRO A 116 14.79 -12.37 20.88
C PRO A 116 14.85 -13.39 19.72
N GLY A 117 13.76 -14.11 19.47
CA GLY A 117 13.69 -15.18 18.47
C GLY A 117 14.29 -16.54 18.88
N GLU A 118 14.80 -16.69 20.10
CA GLU A 118 15.38 -17.95 20.60
C GLU A 118 14.38 -19.12 20.55
N PHE A 119 13.10 -18.83 20.79
CA PHE A 119 12.01 -19.82 20.74
C PHE A 119 11.26 -19.86 19.40
N SER A 120 11.81 -19.23 18.34
CA SER A 120 11.14 -19.14 17.03
C SER A 120 10.76 -20.51 16.44
N VAL A 121 11.52 -21.56 16.77
CA VAL A 121 11.24 -22.93 16.31
C VAL A 121 9.88 -23.48 16.78
N CYS A 122 9.36 -23.00 17.93
CA CYS A 122 8.04 -23.37 18.42
C CYS A 122 6.89 -22.94 17.49
N PHE A 123 7.16 -21.98 16.59
CA PHE A 123 6.20 -21.46 15.62
C PHE A 123 6.41 -22.02 14.21
N THR A 124 7.19 -23.09 14.04
CA THR A 124 7.55 -23.64 12.72
C THR A 124 6.32 -23.95 11.86
N GLU A 125 5.23 -24.47 12.43
CA GLU A 125 3.99 -24.71 11.67
C GLU A 125 3.39 -23.42 11.10
N LEU A 126 3.39 -22.32 11.86
CA LEU A 126 2.93 -21.03 11.35
C LEU A 126 3.84 -20.54 10.21
N GLN A 127 5.15 -20.74 10.33
CA GLN A 127 6.12 -20.32 9.30
C GLN A 127 5.87 -21.09 8.00
N GLU A 128 5.60 -22.39 8.09
CA GLU A 128 5.23 -23.21 6.93
C GLU A 128 3.90 -22.75 6.32
N ARG A 129 2.87 -22.52 7.15
CA ARG A 129 1.56 -22.03 6.69
C ARG A 129 1.67 -20.68 5.99
N PHE A 130 2.50 -19.77 6.49
CA PHE A 130 2.74 -18.46 5.87
C PHE A 130 3.24 -18.57 4.43
N PHE A 131 4.14 -19.53 4.14
CA PHE A 131 4.67 -19.75 2.78
C PHE A 131 3.81 -20.70 1.91
N ASN A 132 2.98 -21.54 2.53
CA ASN A 132 2.19 -22.53 1.80
C ASN A 132 1.18 -21.88 0.84
N ASN A 133 0.58 -20.75 1.24
CA ASN A 133 -0.44 -20.05 0.47
C ASN A 133 0.14 -19.10 -0.61
N LEU A 134 1.46 -19.02 -0.75
CA LEU A 134 2.10 -18.11 -1.70
C LEU A 134 2.09 -18.68 -3.13
N PRO A 135 1.88 -17.82 -4.17
CA PRO A 135 1.88 -18.24 -5.56
C PRO A 135 3.18 -18.90 -5.99
N ARG A 136 3.10 -19.84 -6.94
CA ARG A 136 4.28 -20.55 -7.46
C ARG A 136 5.31 -19.60 -8.07
N LYS A 137 4.86 -18.60 -8.83
CA LYS A 137 5.73 -17.60 -9.46
C LYS A 137 6.49 -16.74 -8.44
N LEU A 138 5.90 -16.48 -7.27
CA LEU A 138 6.59 -15.83 -6.16
C LEU A 138 7.69 -16.72 -5.56
N LYS A 139 7.45 -18.02 -5.46
CA LYS A 139 8.48 -18.97 -5.02
C LYS A 139 9.64 -19.00 -6.01
N ASP A 140 9.37 -18.91 -7.31
CA ASP A 140 10.43 -18.80 -8.34
C ASP A 140 11.26 -17.51 -8.17
N LEU A 141 10.61 -16.37 -7.88
CA LEU A 141 11.32 -15.13 -7.56
C LEU A 141 12.18 -15.27 -6.29
N ILE A 142 11.65 -15.92 -5.24
CA ILE A 142 12.42 -16.21 -4.01
C ILE A 142 13.67 -17.04 -4.36
N LEU A 143 13.53 -18.09 -5.17
CA LEU A 143 14.68 -18.91 -5.60
C LEU A 143 15.71 -18.07 -6.34
N LEU A 144 15.29 -17.16 -7.21
CA LEU A 144 16.19 -16.26 -7.94
C LEU A 144 16.96 -15.33 -6.99
N VAL A 145 16.28 -14.73 -6.01
CA VAL A 145 16.92 -13.88 -4.98
C VAL A 145 17.91 -14.68 -4.13
N LYS A 146 17.56 -15.93 -3.77
CA LYS A 146 18.47 -16.81 -3.01
C LYS A 146 19.70 -17.18 -3.82
N TYR A 147 19.53 -17.48 -5.11
CA TYR A 147 20.65 -17.77 -6.00
C TYR A 147 21.57 -16.56 -6.16
N TRP A 148 20.99 -15.36 -6.35
CA TRP A 148 21.75 -14.11 -6.33
C TRP A 148 22.56 -13.94 -5.03
N TYR A 149 21.94 -14.17 -3.88
CA TYR A 149 22.63 -14.11 -2.59
C TYR A 149 23.78 -15.11 -2.49
N GLN A 150 23.60 -16.35 -2.97
CA GLN A 150 24.67 -17.34 -3.02
C GLN A 150 25.86 -16.86 -3.88
N GLN A 151 25.59 -16.23 -5.04
CA GLN A 151 26.64 -15.65 -5.88
C GLN A 151 27.38 -14.50 -5.17
N CYS A 152 26.68 -13.66 -4.40
CA CYS A 152 27.32 -12.65 -3.58
C CYS A 152 28.24 -13.26 -2.51
N GLN A 153 27.83 -14.36 -1.86
CA GLN A 153 28.64 -15.07 -0.87
C GLN A 153 29.93 -15.64 -1.48
N GLU A 154 29.81 -16.28 -2.66
CA GLU A 154 30.96 -16.83 -3.39
C GLU A 154 31.96 -15.72 -3.80
N LYS A 155 31.45 -14.58 -4.30
CA LYS A 155 32.27 -13.45 -4.73
C LYS A 155 32.97 -12.72 -3.58
N LEU A 156 32.27 -12.52 -2.46
CA LEU A 156 32.79 -11.71 -1.36
C LEU A 156 33.78 -12.46 -0.47
N ALA A 157 33.92 -13.78 -0.61
CA ALA A 157 34.85 -14.63 0.17
C ALA A 157 34.77 -14.45 1.71
N VAL A 158 33.70 -13.83 2.21
CA VAL A 158 33.46 -13.64 3.65
C VAL A 158 32.18 -14.35 4.06
N SER A 159 32.26 -15.13 5.13
CA SER A 159 31.13 -15.82 5.76
C SER A 159 30.26 -14.84 6.57
N PHE A 160 29.60 -13.90 5.91
CA PHE A 160 28.60 -13.05 6.55
C PHE A 160 27.26 -13.81 6.66
N GLN A 161 26.77 -13.97 7.89
CA GLN A 161 25.64 -14.83 8.24
C GLN A 161 24.29 -14.10 8.18
N LEU A 162 23.89 -13.57 7.02
CA LEU A 162 22.50 -13.14 6.90
C LEU A 162 21.61 -14.38 6.77
N PRO A 163 20.58 -14.56 7.62
CA PRO A 163 19.64 -15.66 7.44
C PRO A 163 18.95 -15.53 6.09
N VAL A 164 19.03 -16.57 5.26
CA VAL A 164 18.32 -16.66 3.97
C VAL A 164 16.82 -16.37 4.14
N TYR A 165 16.27 -16.73 5.31
CA TYR A 165 14.91 -16.43 5.72
C TYR A 165 14.55 -14.93 5.65
N ALA A 166 15.49 -14.03 5.96
CA ALA A 166 15.27 -12.59 5.86
C ALA A 166 15.03 -12.13 4.42
N LEU A 167 15.75 -12.69 3.46
CA LEU A 167 15.58 -12.40 2.03
C LEU A 167 14.29 -13.00 1.47
N GLU A 168 13.91 -14.19 1.95
CA GLU A 168 12.63 -14.81 1.62
C GLU A 168 11.47 -13.90 2.07
N LEU A 169 11.50 -13.46 3.34
CA LEU A 169 10.51 -12.54 3.88
C LEU A 169 10.49 -11.17 3.18
N LEU A 170 11.66 -10.61 2.86
CA LEU A 170 11.74 -9.35 2.11
C LEU A 170 11.14 -9.48 0.70
N THR A 171 11.32 -10.63 0.06
CA THR A 171 10.74 -10.92 -1.27
C THR A 171 9.23 -11.05 -1.19
N VAL A 172 8.71 -11.73 -0.16
CA VAL A 172 7.26 -11.80 0.11
C VAL A 172 6.70 -10.40 0.34
N TYR A 173 7.34 -9.60 1.18
CA TYR A 173 6.94 -8.23 1.45
C TYR A 173 6.90 -7.38 0.17
N ALA A 174 7.94 -7.47 -0.67
CA ALA A 174 7.99 -6.76 -1.95
C ALA A 174 6.81 -7.12 -2.86
N TRP A 175 6.46 -8.41 -2.93
CA TRP A 175 5.31 -8.87 -3.70
C TRP A 175 3.97 -8.41 -3.11
N GLU A 176 3.77 -8.56 -1.80
CA GLU A 176 2.52 -8.17 -1.13
C GLU A 176 2.24 -6.67 -1.20
N GLN A 177 3.28 -5.84 -1.04
CA GLN A 177 3.15 -4.38 -1.11
C GLN A 177 3.19 -3.84 -2.54
N GLY A 178 3.71 -4.64 -3.48
CA GLY A 178 3.86 -4.31 -4.88
C GLY A 178 2.67 -4.78 -5.71
N CYS A 179 2.88 -5.82 -6.53
CA CYS A 179 1.86 -6.30 -7.46
C CYS A 179 0.75 -7.14 -6.81
N GLY A 180 1.08 -7.96 -5.80
CA GLY A 180 0.16 -8.89 -5.13
C GLY A 180 -0.56 -9.89 -6.05
N ALA A 181 -0.16 -9.98 -7.33
CA ALA A 181 -0.83 -10.79 -8.34
C ALA A 181 -0.21 -12.21 -8.40
N GLU A 182 -0.99 -13.20 -8.81
CA GLU A 182 -0.46 -14.56 -9.03
C GLU A 182 0.53 -14.60 -10.20
N ASP A 183 0.27 -13.79 -11.23
CA ASP A 183 1.10 -13.63 -12.41
C ASP A 183 1.68 -12.21 -12.48
N PHE A 184 3.00 -12.11 -12.66
CA PHE A 184 3.74 -10.84 -12.69
C PHE A 184 5.10 -11.02 -13.39
N ASP A 185 5.75 -9.93 -13.78
CA ASP A 185 7.09 -9.97 -14.37
C ASP A 185 8.17 -10.23 -13.30
N ILE A 186 8.93 -11.33 -13.43
CA ILE A 186 9.95 -11.73 -12.44
C ILE A 186 11.10 -10.72 -12.39
N ALA A 187 11.48 -10.11 -13.53
CA ALA A 187 12.55 -9.12 -13.56
C ALA A 187 12.12 -7.83 -12.84
N GLU A 188 10.86 -7.40 -13.00
CA GLU A 188 10.27 -6.31 -12.21
C GLU A 188 10.30 -6.62 -10.70
N GLY A 189 9.93 -7.84 -10.32
CA GLY A 189 10.01 -8.32 -8.94
C GLY A 189 11.44 -8.31 -8.39
N LEU A 190 12.41 -8.82 -9.16
CA LEU A 190 13.82 -8.83 -8.77
C LEU A 190 14.38 -7.41 -8.60
N ARG A 191 14.10 -6.50 -9.55
CA ARG A 191 14.50 -5.08 -9.44
C ARG A 191 13.93 -4.44 -8.18
N THR A 192 12.70 -4.79 -7.82
CA THR A 192 12.05 -4.29 -6.60
C THR A 192 12.78 -4.77 -5.34
N VAL A 193 13.06 -6.08 -5.23
CA VAL A 193 13.77 -6.65 -4.07
C VAL A 193 15.17 -6.06 -3.94
N LEU A 194 15.94 -5.99 -5.02
CA LEU A 194 17.27 -5.36 -5.01
C LEU A 194 17.19 -3.86 -4.68
N GLY A 195 16.15 -3.17 -5.15
CA GLY A 195 15.88 -1.77 -4.83
C GLY A 195 15.63 -1.53 -3.34
N LEU A 196 14.98 -2.48 -2.65
CA LEU A 196 14.81 -2.47 -1.20
C LEU A 196 16.12 -2.74 -0.47
N ILE A 197 16.90 -3.74 -0.91
CA ILE A 197 18.20 -4.09 -0.34
C ILE A 197 19.20 -2.92 -0.45
N ARG A 198 19.08 -2.07 -1.48
CA ARG A 198 19.89 -0.85 -1.64
C ARG A 198 19.68 0.18 -0.52
N LYS A 199 18.58 0.09 0.23
CA LYS A 199 18.15 1.06 1.24
C LYS A 199 18.05 0.43 2.65
N PRO A 200 19.10 -0.23 3.16
CA PRO A 200 18.98 -0.98 4.42
C PRO A 200 18.69 -0.08 5.62
N GLY A 201 19.16 1.17 5.61
CA GLY A 201 18.85 2.17 6.65
C GLY A 201 17.39 2.62 6.68
N GLU A 202 16.59 2.30 5.66
CA GLU A 202 15.16 2.62 5.57
C GLU A 202 14.28 1.38 5.83
N LEU A 203 14.82 0.15 5.84
CA LEU A 203 14.03 -1.08 5.89
C LEU A 203 13.38 -1.32 7.26
N CYS A 204 12.04 -1.36 7.29
CA CYS A 204 11.23 -1.72 8.44
C CYS A 204 10.00 -2.52 7.98
N VAL A 205 10.14 -3.83 8.00
CA VAL A 205 9.18 -4.80 7.50
C VAL A 205 8.62 -5.61 8.66
N TYR A 206 7.30 -5.73 8.72
CA TYR A 206 6.58 -6.55 9.69
C TYR A 206 5.21 -6.94 9.16
N TRP A 207 4.61 -7.94 9.78
CA TRP A 207 3.26 -8.42 9.49
C TRP A 207 2.38 -8.31 10.72
N THR A 208 1.07 -8.30 10.52
CA THR A 208 0.09 -8.39 11.62
C THR A 208 -0.90 -9.53 11.43
N VAL A 209 -0.46 -10.61 10.77
CA VAL A 209 -1.31 -11.76 10.43
C VAL A 209 -1.55 -12.70 11.61
N ASN A 210 -0.52 -12.94 12.43
CA ASN A 210 -0.59 -13.83 13.60
C ASN A 210 -0.61 -13.07 14.93
N TYR A 211 -0.02 -11.88 14.97
CA TYR A 211 -0.01 -10.97 16.12
C TYR A 211 -0.41 -9.57 15.66
N ASN A 212 -0.90 -8.72 16.56
CA ASN A 212 -1.33 -7.36 16.21
C ASN A 212 -1.10 -6.39 17.38
N PHE A 213 -1.52 -5.13 17.21
CA PHE A 213 -1.37 -4.08 18.22
C PHE A 213 -2.55 -4.03 19.22
N GLU A 214 -3.51 -4.96 19.19
CA GLU A 214 -4.68 -4.92 20.08
C GLU A 214 -4.29 -5.27 21.52
N ASP A 215 -3.46 -6.30 21.70
CA ASP A 215 -2.94 -6.71 23.01
C ASP A 215 -1.81 -5.78 23.47
N GLU A 216 -1.87 -5.31 24.71
CA GLU A 216 -0.89 -4.37 25.25
C GLU A 216 0.53 -4.93 25.30
N THR A 217 0.70 -6.20 25.70
CA THR A 217 2.03 -6.83 25.82
C THR A 217 2.64 -6.99 24.43
N VAL A 218 1.86 -7.52 23.48
CA VAL A 218 2.30 -7.69 22.10
C VAL A 218 2.60 -6.33 21.45
N ARG A 219 1.74 -5.34 21.64
CA ARG A 219 1.95 -3.96 21.17
C ARG A 219 3.29 -3.41 21.65
N ASN A 220 3.60 -3.54 22.94
CA ASN A 220 4.84 -3.02 23.50
C ASN A 220 6.08 -3.73 22.93
N VAL A 221 6.01 -5.05 22.72
CA VAL A 221 7.07 -5.82 22.04
C VAL A 221 7.27 -5.30 20.62
N LEU A 222 6.20 -5.18 19.84
CA LEU A 222 6.26 -4.69 18.46
C LEU A 222 6.81 -3.28 18.38
N LEU A 223 6.32 -2.34 19.19
CA LEU A 223 6.81 -0.97 19.21
C LEU A 223 8.30 -0.91 19.59
N GLY A 224 8.76 -1.76 20.51
CA GLY A 224 10.17 -1.90 20.83
C GLY A 224 11.01 -2.29 19.61
N GLN A 225 10.56 -3.30 18.86
CA GLN A 225 11.23 -3.76 17.64
C GLN A 225 11.20 -2.71 16.52
N LEU A 226 10.07 -2.05 16.30
CA LEU A 226 9.93 -1.03 15.25
C LEU A 226 10.79 0.21 15.51
N ARG A 227 11.17 0.45 16.77
CA ARG A 227 12.14 1.49 17.18
C ARG A 227 13.60 1.03 17.12
N ALA A 228 13.87 -0.26 16.89
CA ALA A 228 15.23 -0.78 16.80
C ALA A 228 16.00 -0.19 15.62
N ARG A 229 17.33 -0.31 15.66
CA ARG A 229 18.21 0.13 14.57
C ARG A 229 17.84 -0.63 13.29
N ARG A 230 17.79 0.11 12.18
CA ARG A 230 17.50 -0.44 10.85
C ARG A 230 18.70 -1.26 10.34
N PRO A 231 18.48 -2.32 9.54
CA PRO A 231 17.19 -2.79 9.03
C PRO A 231 16.40 -3.61 10.05
N VAL A 232 15.08 -3.56 9.97
CA VAL A 232 14.16 -4.40 10.77
C VAL A 232 13.32 -5.24 9.82
N ILE A 233 13.38 -6.56 9.94
CA ILE A 233 12.49 -7.51 9.26
C ILE A 233 11.99 -8.47 10.33
N LEU A 234 10.75 -8.27 10.79
CA LEU A 234 10.15 -9.10 11.82
C LEU A 234 9.58 -10.39 11.26
N ASP A 235 9.82 -11.49 11.95
CA ASP A 235 9.22 -12.78 11.63
C ASP A 235 7.68 -12.68 11.72
N PRO A 236 6.92 -13.03 10.67
CA PRO A 236 5.45 -12.98 10.70
C PRO A 236 4.82 -13.89 11.77
N THR A 237 5.58 -14.78 12.41
CA THR A 237 5.09 -15.72 13.42
C THR A 237 5.56 -15.43 14.85
N ASP A 238 6.69 -14.76 15.00
CA ASP A 238 7.29 -14.40 16.29
C ASP A 238 7.57 -12.88 16.35
N PRO A 239 6.78 -12.11 17.12
CA PRO A 239 6.91 -10.65 17.17
C PRO A 239 8.21 -10.16 17.83
N THR A 240 8.99 -11.05 18.44
CA THR A 240 10.28 -10.74 19.07
C THR A 240 11.45 -10.93 18.10
N ASN A 241 11.27 -11.73 17.05
CA ASN A 241 12.35 -12.18 16.18
C ASN A 241 12.59 -11.20 15.02
N ASN A 242 13.58 -10.33 15.15
CA ASN A 242 14.09 -9.53 14.03
C ASN A 242 15.13 -10.34 13.23
N VAL A 243 14.73 -10.87 12.08
CA VAL A 243 15.56 -11.80 11.30
C VAL A 243 16.63 -11.10 10.47
N SER A 244 16.65 -9.77 10.42
CA SER A 244 17.63 -9.00 9.66
C SER A 244 19.05 -9.09 10.21
N GLN A 245 19.23 -9.39 11.50
CA GLN A 245 20.51 -9.55 12.18
C GLN A 245 21.52 -8.40 11.92
N ASP A 246 22.83 -8.69 11.88
CA ASP A 246 23.92 -7.70 11.86
C ASP A 246 23.88 -6.76 10.64
N ASN A 247 23.97 -5.45 10.90
CA ASN A 247 24.00 -4.38 9.91
C ASN A 247 25.18 -4.50 8.93
N SER A 248 26.30 -5.10 9.33
CA SER A 248 27.50 -5.22 8.48
C SER A 248 27.21 -5.93 7.15
N CYS A 249 26.38 -6.98 7.19
CA CYS A 249 26.01 -7.79 6.03
C CYS A 249 25.22 -6.98 4.99
N TRP A 250 24.31 -6.13 5.47
CA TRP A 250 23.43 -5.33 4.62
C TRP A 250 24.16 -4.25 3.84
N HIS A 251 25.26 -3.72 4.39
CA HIS A 251 26.10 -2.74 3.68
C HIS A 251 26.77 -3.37 2.45
N LEU A 252 27.21 -4.62 2.53
CA LEU A 252 27.81 -5.33 1.41
C LEU A 252 26.76 -5.74 0.37
N LEU A 253 25.61 -6.24 0.82
CA LEU A 253 24.50 -6.56 -0.08
C LEU A 253 23.97 -5.33 -0.81
N LYS A 254 23.98 -4.16 -0.18
CA LYS A 254 23.66 -2.90 -0.85
C LYS A 254 24.56 -2.66 -2.07
N LEU A 255 25.88 -2.82 -1.93
CA LEU A 255 26.84 -2.59 -3.02
C LEU A 255 26.65 -3.59 -4.17
N GLU A 256 26.42 -4.86 -3.85
CA GLU A 256 26.13 -5.89 -4.86
C GLU A 256 24.78 -5.63 -5.54
N ALA A 257 23.75 -5.20 -4.80
CA ALA A 257 22.46 -4.85 -5.37
C ALA A 257 22.58 -3.65 -6.33
N GLU A 258 23.37 -2.63 -6.00
CA GLU A 258 23.65 -1.48 -6.89
C GLU A 258 24.34 -1.93 -8.18
N THR A 259 25.30 -2.84 -8.08
CA THR A 259 26.02 -3.40 -9.23
C THR A 259 25.10 -4.23 -10.12
N TRP A 260 24.25 -5.08 -9.54
CA TRP A 260 23.30 -5.88 -10.32
C TRP A 260 22.20 -5.04 -10.96
N LEU A 261 21.71 -4.02 -10.26
CA LEU A 261 20.73 -3.09 -10.81
C LEU A 261 21.29 -2.33 -12.01
N SER A 262 22.59 -2.00 -12.05
CA SER A 262 23.18 -1.33 -13.22
C SER A 262 23.21 -2.23 -14.46
N PHE A 263 23.49 -3.53 -14.30
CA PHE A 263 23.42 -4.51 -15.40
C PHE A 263 21.98 -4.74 -15.89
N LEU A 264 21.00 -4.72 -14.98
CA LEU A 264 19.59 -4.88 -15.33
C LEU A 264 18.97 -3.63 -16.00
N ASN A 265 19.70 -2.52 -16.04
CA ASN A 265 19.26 -1.21 -16.54
C ASN A 265 19.63 -0.94 -18.01
N GLU A 266 20.19 -1.90 -18.77
CA GLU A 266 20.36 -1.76 -20.23
C GLU A 266 19.02 -1.51 -20.95
N SER A 267 17.89 -1.80 -20.29
CA SER A 267 16.65 -1.03 -20.44
C SER A 267 16.12 -0.70 -19.04
N PRO A 268 15.73 0.55 -18.71
CA PRO A 268 15.11 0.87 -17.43
C PRO A 268 13.72 0.24 -17.38
N GLY A 269 13.67 -1.05 -17.04
CA GLY A 269 12.43 -1.77 -16.82
C GLY A 269 11.75 -1.29 -15.53
N PRO A 270 10.42 -1.42 -15.43
CA PRO A 270 9.69 -1.00 -14.25
C PRO A 270 10.13 -1.80 -13.00
N SER A 271 9.86 -1.24 -11.83
CA SER A 271 9.92 -1.89 -10.52
C SER A 271 8.63 -1.57 -9.77
N TRP A 272 8.15 -2.48 -8.92
CA TRP A 272 7.00 -2.19 -8.07
C TRP A 272 7.28 -1.04 -7.12
N ASN A 273 6.26 -0.24 -6.85
CA ASN A 273 6.36 0.89 -5.92
C ASN A 273 6.16 0.42 -4.48
N VAL A 274 7.19 -0.26 -3.95
CA VAL A 274 7.22 -0.78 -2.58
C VAL A 274 7.99 0.17 -1.67
N LEU A 275 7.40 0.52 -0.53
CA LEU A 275 8.06 1.33 0.47
C LEU A 275 8.93 0.45 1.37
N PRO A 276 10.16 0.89 1.72
CA PRO A 276 11.05 0.12 2.60
C PRO A 276 10.57 0.08 4.05
N ALA A 277 9.76 1.06 4.47
CA ALA A 277 9.10 1.08 5.76
C ALA A 277 7.61 1.43 5.59
N SER A 278 6.78 0.86 6.46
CA SER A 278 5.37 1.25 6.54
C SER A 278 5.22 2.66 7.10
N LEU A 279 4.16 3.36 6.69
CA LEU A 279 3.79 4.64 7.32
C LEU A 279 3.56 4.48 8.83
N TYR A 280 2.88 3.41 9.26
CA TYR A 280 2.56 3.14 10.67
C TYR A 280 3.78 3.10 11.60
N SER A 281 4.92 2.61 11.09
CA SER A 281 6.19 2.53 11.80
C SER A 281 7.08 3.78 11.66
N THR A 282 6.61 4.82 10.98
CA THR A 282 7.38 6.05 10.74
C THR A 282 7.15 7.02 11.90
N PRO A 283 8.20 7.43 12.65
CA PRO A 283 8.09 8.42 13.71
C PRO A 283 7.59 9.77 13.22
N SER A 284 6.93 10.56 14.09
CA SER A 284 6.35 11.86 13.74
C SER A 284 7.34 12.81 13.02
N HIS A 285 8.55 12.96 13.56
CA HIS A 285 9.61 13.82 13.03
C HIS A 285 10.20 13.35 11.68
N HIS A 286 9.83 12.15 11.21
CA HIS A 286 10.24 11.63 9.90
C HIS A 286 9.11 11.65 8.86
N LEU A 287 7.89 12.08 9.20
CA LEU A 287 6.77 12.10 8.26
C LEU A 287 7.03 12.99 7.04
N ASP A 288 7.67 14.15 7.22
CA ASP A 288 8.03 15.03 6.10
C ASP A 288 9.03 14.40 5.15
N LYS A 289 10.04 13.74 5.72
CA LYS A 289 11.02 12.97 4.95
C LYS A 289 10.33 11.81 4.22
N PHE A 290 9.42 11.11 4.89
CA PHE A 290 8.64 10.03 4.29
C PHE A 290 7.80 10.53 3.11
N ILE A 291 7.12 11.67 3.24
CA ILE A 291 6.36 12.27 2.13
C ILE A 291 7.28 12.59 0.95
N LYS A 292 8.41 13.24 1.21
CA LYS A 292 9.38 13.62 0.18
C LYS A 292 9.99 12.42 -0.53
N ASP A 293 10.42 11.41 0.22
CA ASP A 293 11.19 10.30 -0.32
C ASP A 293 10.31 9.24 -1.00
N PHE A 294 9.04 9.13 -0.58
CA PHE A 294 8.17 8.00 -0.97
C PHE A 294 6.83 8.39 -1.61
N LEU A 295 6.25 9.54 -1.24
CA LEU A 295 4.90 9.90 -1.70
C LEU A 295 4.92 10.90 -2.84
N GLN A 296 5.82 11.88 -2.79
CA GLN A 296 5.93 12.89 -3.84
C GLN A 296 6.39 12.25 -5.16
N PRO A 297 5.73 12.56 -6.29
CA PRO A 297 6.22 12.16 -7.59
C PRO A 297 7.53 12.91 -7.87
N ASP A 298 8.50 12.19 -8.43
CA ASP A 298 9.75 12.81 -8.85
C ASP A 298 9.57 13.61 -10.16
N LYS A 299 10.57 14.43 -10.47
CA LYS A 299 10.54 15.31 -11.64
C LYS A 299 10.43 14.51 -12.95
N THR A 300 11.09 13.36 -13.03
CA THR A 300 11.07 12.51 -14.21
C THR A 300 9.66 11.99 -14.47
N PHE A 301 9.01 11.41 -13.46
CA PHE A 301 7.61 10.95 -13.54
C PHE A 301 6.66 12.09 -13.96
N LEU A 302 6.82 13.28 -13.36
CA LEU A 302 5.99 14.44 -13.68
C LEU A 302 6.16 14.91 -15.13
N ASP A 303 7.40 14.95 -15.63
CA ASP A 303 7.71 15.34 -17.00
C ASP A 303 7.19 14.30 -18.01
N GLN A 304 7.29 13.00 -17.70
CA GLN A 304 6.74 11.91 -18.52
C GLN A 304 5.21 11.95 -18.54
N THR A 305 4.57 12.11 -17.38
CA THR A 305 3.11 12.26 -17.26
C THR A 305 2.63 13.48 -18.04
N LYS A 306 3.35 14.61 -17.97
CA LYS A 306 3.01 15.81 -18.74
C LYS A 306 3.07 15.55 -20.25
N LYS A 307 4.11 14.89 -20.74
CA LYS A 307 4.23 14.49 -22.17
C LYS A 307 3.09 13.58 -22.59
N ALA A 308 2.79 12.54 -21.80
CA ALA A 308 1.68 11.62 -22.06
C ALA A 308 0.34 12.36 -22.14
N VAL A 309 0.06 13.25 -21.17
CA VAL A 309 -1.15 14.07 -21.17
C VAL A 309 -1.23 14.98 -22.40
N ASP A 310 -0.12 15.59 -22.81
CA ASP A 310 -0.09 16.49 -23.95
C ASP A 310 -0.31 15.70 -25.28
N ILE A 311 0.20 14.47 -25.40
CA ILE A 311 -0.09 13.55 -26.51
C ILE A 311 -1.59 13.26 -26.59
N ILE A 312 -2.21 12.83 -25.48
CA ILE A 312 -3.64 12.49 -25.45
C ILE A 312 -4.49 13.74 -25.69
N CYS A 313 -4.13 14.90 -25.13
CA CYS A 313 -4.84 16.16 -25.39
C CYS A 313 -4.79 16.54 -26.87
N LYS A 314 -3.64 16.37 -27.53
CA LYS A 314 -3.49 16.62 -28.96
C LYS A 314 -4.34 15.66 -29.78
N PHE A 315 -4.29 14.36 -29.46
CA PHE A 315 -5.12 13.34 -30.09
C PHE A 315 -6.62 13.67 -30.00
N LEU A 316 -7.12 13.99 -28.79
CA LEU A 316 -8.52 14.32 -28.55
C LEU A 316 -8.99 15.55 -29.36
N LYS A 317 -8.12 16.55 -29.50
CA LYS A 317 -8.44 17.79 -30.23
C LYS A 317 -8.35 17.65 -31.75
N GLU A 318 -7.34 16.95 -32.27
CA GLU A 318 -6.96 17.01 -33.68
C GLU A 318 -7.34 15.77 -34.49
N ASN A 319 -7.49 14.61 -33.84
CA ASN A 319 -7.66 13.32 -34.50
C ASN A 319 -8.98 12.65 -34.13
N CYS A 320 -9.31 12.63 -32.84
CA CYS A 320 -10.42 11.83 -32.29
C CYS A 320 -11.79 12.15 -32.92
N PHE A 321 -12.06 13.40 -33.29
CA PHE A 321 -13.36 13.77 -33.87
C PHE A 321 -13.23 14.35 -35.28
N ARG A 322 -12.12 14.10 -35.98
CA ARG A 322 -11.83 14.69 -37.31
C ARG A 322 -12.91 14.38 -38.36
N HIS A 323 -13.53 13.21 -38.25
CA HIS A 323 -14.58 12.74 -39.17
C HIS A 323 -15.99 12.75 -38.54
N SER A 324 -16.15 13.40 -37.38
CA SER A 324 -17.41 13.55 -36.67
C SER A 324 -17.91 14.99 -36.73
N ALA A 325 -19.22 15.19 -36.57
CA ALA A 325 -19.81 16.51 -36.40
C ALA A 325 -19.48 17.13 -35.01
N THR A 326 -19.07 16.30 -34.05
CA THR A 326 -18.71 16.72 -32.69
C THR A 326 -17.35 17.43 -32.66
N LYS A 327 -17.25 18.55 -31.95
CA LYS A 327 -16.00 19.27 -31.70
C LYS A 327 -15.69 19.34 -30.22
N VAL A 328 -14.40 19.19 -29.90
CA VAL A 328 -13.90 19.41 -28.54
C VAL A 328 -13.76 20.91 -28.31
N GLN A 329 -14.57 21.46 -27.40
CA GLN A 329 -14.50 22.86 -26.99
C GLN A 329 -13.31 23.09 -26.08
N LYS A 330 -13.09 22.19 -25.12
CA LYS A 330 -12.11 22.36 -24.05
C LYS A 330 -11.74 21.02 -23.43
N ILE A 331 -10.49 20.92 -22.96
CA ILE A 331 -10.03 19.79 -22.15
C ILE A 331 -9.49 20.37 -20.86
N VAL A 332 -9.95 19.84 -19.72
CA VAL A 332 -9.48 20.23 -18.39
C VAL A 332 -8.77 19.05 -17.76
N LYS A 333 -7.52 19.26 -17.35
CA LYS A 333 -6.76 18.33 -16.51
C LYS A 333 -7.39 18.36 -15.11
N GLY A 334 -7.91 17.23 -14.65
CA GLY A 334 -8.51 17.03 -13.35
C GLY A 334 -7.62 16.19 -12.42
N GLY A 335 -8.23 15.63 -11.39
CA GLY A 335 -7.57 14.62 -10.57
C GLY A 335 -6.42 15.11 -9.70
N SER A 336 -5.73 14.12 -9.10
CA SER A 336 -4.63 14.35 -8.16
C SER A 336 -3.47 15.12 -8.79
N THR A 337 -3.15 14.80 -10.05
CA THR A 337 -2.03 15.43 -10.79
C THR A 337 -2.29 16.91 -11.03
N ALA A 338 -3.49 17.30 -11.48
CA ALA A 338 -3.81 18.70 -11.72
C ALA A 338 -4.02 19.51 -10.43
N LYS A 339 -4.49 18.86 -9.36
CA LYS A 339 -4.61 19.44 -8.01
C LYS A 339 -3.25 19.64 -7.33
N GLY A 340 -2.19 18.95 -7.79
CA GLY A 340 -0.88 18.98 -7.16
C GLY A 340 -0.80 18.11 -5.89
N THR A 341 -1.64 17.08 -5.79
CA THR A 341 -1.71 16.11 -4.68
C THR A 341 -1.52 14.67 -5.18
N ALA A 342 -0.89 14.51 -6.34
CA ALA A 342 -0.51 13.19 -6.87
C ALA A 342 0.49 12.49 -5.96
N LEU A 343 0.28 11.17 -5.82
CA LEU A 343 1.26 10.19 -5.37
C LEU A 343 2.05 9.67 -6.59
N LYS A 344 3.21 9.05 -6.36
CA LYS A 344 4.15 8.57 -7.40
C LYS A 344 3.55 7.75 -8.55
N ASN A 345 2.41 7.08 -8.37
CA ASN A 345 1.69 6.35 -9.43
C ASN A 345 0.23 6.81 -9.48
N SER A 346 -0.02 8.09 -9.76
CA SER A 346 -1.39 8.62 -9.86
C SER A 346 -1.86 8.67 -11.29
N ASP A 347 -3.13 8.35 -11.48
CA ASP A 347 -3.80 8.42 -12.77
C ASP A 347 -3.97 9.88 -13.22
N ALA A 348 -4.07 10.06 -14.53
CA ALA A 348 -4.30 11.35 -15.18
C ALA A 348 -5.77 11.49 -15.62
N ASP A 349 -6.52 12.29 -14.89
CA ASP A 349 -7.93 12.56 -15.22
C ASP A 349 -8.05 13.69 -16.25
N LEU A 350 -8.76 13.44 -17.34
CA LEU A 350 -9.05 14.41 -18.40
C LEU A 350 -10.56 14.57 -18.57
N VAL A 351 -11.05 15.78 -18.30
CA VAL A 351 -12.46 16.12 -18.57
C VAL A 351 -12.56 16.79 -19.93
N VAL A 352 -13.36 16.19 -20.82
CA VAL A 352 -13.51 16.60 -22.22
C VAL A 352 -14.87 17.25 -22.41
N PHE A 353 -14.85 18.53 -22.76
CA PHE A 353 -16.05 19.30 -23.06
C PHE A 353 -16.26 19.33 -24.57
N THR A 354 -17.45 18.92 -25.02
CA THR A 354 -17.80 18.88 -26.45
C THR A 354 -19.04 19.71 -26.74
N ASP A 355 -19.17 20.17 -27.97
CA ASP A 355 -20.34 20.93 -28.44
C ASP A 355 -21.63 20.09 -28.58
N LEU A 356 -21.49 18.77 -28.57
CA LEU A 356 -22.62 17.82 -28.50
C LEU A 356 -23.36 17.93 -27.16
N LEU A 357 -22.64 18.19 -26.07
CA LEU A 357 -23.22 18.29 -24.73
C LEU A 357 -23.64 19.73 -24.45
N LYS A 358 -24.94 20.02 -24.56
CA LYS A 358 -25.53 21.37 -24.43
C LYS A 358 -26.21 21.65 -23.09
N SER A 359 -26.45 20.61 -22.30
CA SER A 359 -27.11 20.67 -20.99
C SER A 359 -26.71 19.48 -20.12
N TYR A 360 -26.98 19.56 -18.81
CA TYR A 360 -26.82 18.43 -17.89
C TYR A 360 -27.57 17.17 -18.37
N THR A 361 -28.81 17.33 -18.84
CA THR A 361 -29.61 16.21 -19.40
C THR A 361 -28.94 15.59 -20.62
N SER A 362 -28.41 16.42 -21.54
CA SER A 362 -27.69 15.90 -22.71
C SER A 362 -26.41 15.15 -22.34
N GLN A 363 -25.67 15.58 -21.30
CA GLN A 363 -24.51 14.84 -20.81
C GLN A 363 -24.90 13.44 -20.33
N LYS A 364 -26.00 13.33 -19.57
CA LYS A 364 -26.48 12.02 -19.07
C LYS A 364 -26.81 11.07 -20.23
N ASN A 365 -27.44 11.58 -21.29
CA ASN A 365 -27.94 10.77 -22.40
C ASN A 365 -26.85 10.47 -23.46
N GLU A 366 -25.98 11.43 -23.76
CA GLU A 366 -25.08 11.37 -24.92
C GLU A 366 -23.61 11.05 -24.58
N ARG A 367 -23.19 11.09 -23.31
CA ARG A 367 -21.78 10.85 -22.93
C ARG A 367 -21.25 9.49 -23.41
N CYS A 368 -22.11 8.47 -23.48
CA CYS A 368 -21.72 7.14 -23.94
C CYS A 368 -21.31 7.14 -25.41
N THR A 369 -21.95 7.95 -26.25
CA THR A 369 -21.60 8.13 -27.66
C THR A 369 -20.19 8.71 -27.80
N ILE A 370 -19.86 9.72 -26.98
CA ILE A 370 -18.53 10.33 -26.95
C ILE A 370 -17.47 9.33 -26.48
N ILE A 371 -17.74 8.56 -25.41
CA ILE A 371 -16.81 7.53 -24.91
C ILE A 371 -16.55 6.46 -25.97
N LYS A 372 -17.60 5.98 -26.66
CA LYS A 372 -17.46 4.98 -27.73
C LYS A 372 -16.60 5.49 -28.87
N GLU A 373 -16.78 6.75 -29.27
CA GLU A 373 -15.96 7.35 -30.31
C GLU A 373 -14.49 7.49 -29.88
N ILE A 374 -14.23 7.97 -28.66
CA ILE A 374 -12.85 8.07 -28.14
C ILE A 374 -12.20 6.69 -28.10
N HIS A 375 -12.90 5.66 -27.62
CA HIS A 375 -12.40 4.29 -27.59
C HIS A 375 -12.03 3.78 -28.98
N LYS A 376 -12.97 3.85 -29.93
CA LYS A 376 -12.77 3.42 -31.33
C LYS A 376 -11.57 4.11 -31.98
N GLN A 377 -11.39 5.41 -31.73
CA GLN A 377 -10.32 6.19 -32.35
C GLN A 377 -8.96 5.91 -31.70
N LEU A 378 -8.93 5.62 -30.39
CA LEU A 378 -7.71 5.17 -29.72
C LEU A 378 -7.28 3.78 -30.23
N GLU A 379 -8.22 2.85 -30.45
CA GLU A 379 -7.93 1.54 -31.05
C GLU A 379 -7.36 1.69 -32.48
N ALA A 380 -7.95 2.56 -33.30
CA ALA A 380 -7.43 2.85 -34.63
C ALA A 380 -6.03 3.49 -34.59
N CYS A 381 -5.78 4.37 -33.62
CA CYS A 381 -4.48 5.02 -33.42
C CYS A 381 -3.39 4.03 -33.03
N GLN A 382 -3.70 3.03 -32.20
CA GLN A 382 -2.78 1.96 -31.82
C GLN A 382 -2.32 1.13 -33.03
N GLN A 383 -3.20 0.87 -34.01
CA GLN A 383 -2.85 0.11 -35.21
C GLN A 383 -1.96 0.88 -36.20
N ALA A 384 -1.89 2.21 -36.08
CA ALA A 384 -1.26 3.09 -37.07
C ALA A 384 0.02 3.80 -36.58
N GLN A 385 0.41 3.70 -35.30
CA GLN A 385 1.52 4.46 -34.70
C GLN A 385 2.47 3.61 -33.83
N ASP A 386 3.65 4.19 -33.52
CA ASP A 386 4.66 3.72 -32.55
C ASP A 386 4.26 3.87 -31.05
N PHE A 387 2.96 3.86 -30.72
CA PHE A 387 2.46 3.90 -29.34
C PHE A 387 1.82 2.57 -28.97
N GLU A 388 2.23 1.99 -27.83
CA GLU A 388 1.60 0.80 -27.27
C GLU A 388 0.53 1.26 -26.26
N VAL A 389 -0.73 1.28 -26.69
CA VAL A 389 -1.86 1.56 -25.79
C VAL A 389 -2.41 0.23 -25.29
N THR A 390 -2.45 0.04 -23.98
CA THR A 390 -3.09 -1.13 -23.38
C THR A 390 -4.39 -0.66 -22.76
N PHE A 391 -5.51 -1.13 -23.28
CA PHE A 391 -6.83 -0.79 -22.75
C PHE A 391 -7.20 -1.71 -21.60
N GLU A 392 -7.53 -1.13 -20.45
CA GLU A 392 -8.32 -1.82 -19.43
C GLU A 392 -9.79 -1.48 -19.66
N ILE A 393 -10.41 -2.19 -20.60
CA ILE A 393 -11.80 -1.90 -21.01
C ILE A 393 -12.75 -2.25 -19.86
N SER A 394 -13.42 -1.23 -19.32
CA SER A 394 -14.50 -1.45 -18.35
C SER A 394 -15.68 -2.16 -19.01
N LYS A 395 -16.17 -3.27 -18.43
CA LYS A 395 -17.25 -4.12 -18.99
C LYS A 395 -18.67 -3.51 -18.86
N TRP A 396 -18.84 -2.21 -18.62
CA TRP A 396 -20.13 -1.61 -18.23
C TRP A 396 -20.99 -1.11 -19.39
N LYS A 397 -22.31 -1.28 -19.29
CA LYS A 397 -23.32 -0.92 -20.32
C LYS A 397 -23.53 0.61 -20.51
N ALA A 398 -23.05 1.46 -19.60
CA ALA A 398 -23.17 2.92 -19.68
C ALA A 398 -22.01 3.63 -18.94
N PRO A 399 -20.79 3.62 -19.49
CA PRO A 399 -19.61 4.16 -18.82
C PRO A 399 -19.71 5.67 -18.65
N ARG A 400 -19.30 6.18 -17.47
CA ARG A 400 -19.11 7.61 -17.21
C ARG A 400 -17.69 8.08 -17.54
N VAL A 401 -16.78 7.13 -17.58
CA VAL A 401 -15.34 7.29 -17.71
C VAL A 401 -14.84 6.26 -18.70
N LEU A 402 -13.87 6.65 -19.51
CA LEU A 402 -13.06 5.74 -20.32
C LEU A 402 -11.67 5.65 -19.68
N SER A 403 -11.32 4.46 -19.19
CA SER A 403 -10.02 4.20 -18.54
C SER A 403 -9.09 3.43 -19.49
N PHE A 404 -7.83 3.84 -19.60
CA PHE A 404 -6.81 3.16 -20.41
C PHE A 404 -5.38 3.49 -19.97
N SER A 405 -4.42 2.70 -20.44
CA SER A 405 -3.00 2.84 -20.13
C SER A 405 -2.19 3.18 -21.38
N LEU A 406 -1.30 4.17 -21.30
CA LEU A 406 -0.43 4.58 -22.39
C LEU A 406 1.02 4.19 -22.10
N LYS A 407 1.63 3.42 -23.02
CA LYS A 407 3.06 3.10 -23.04
C LYS A 407 3.65 3.45 -24.41
N SER A 408 4.91 3.84 -24.46
CA SER A 408 5.56 4.27 -25.71
C SER A 408 7.07 4.13 -25.62
N LYS A 409 7.77 4.02 -26.75
CA LYS A 409 9.24 4.13 -26.78
C LYS A 409 9.75 5.47 -26.22
N VAL A 410 8.92 6.53 -26.26
CA VAL A 410 9.25 7.86 -25.73
C VAL A 410 8.93 7.99 -24.24
N LEU A 411 8.07 7.13 -23.71
CA LEU A 411 7.62 7.13 -22.32
C LEU A 411 8.29 5.96 -21.58
N ASN A 412 9.22 6.27 -20.67
CA ASN A 412 9.89 5.25 -19.85
C ASN A 412 8.95 4.59 -18.82
N GLU A 413 7.74 5.14 -18.64
CA GLU A 413 6.75 4.70 -17.66
C GLU A 413 5.37 4.58 -18.31
N CYS A 414 4.54 3.69 -17.76
CA CYS A 414 3.14 3.54 -18.15
C CYS A 414 2.29 4.57 -17.39
N VAL A 415 1.45 5.32 -18.11
CA VAL A 415 0.54 6.32 -17.51
C VAL A 415 -0.90 5.89 -17.71
N HIS A 416 -1.66 5.78 -16.62
CA HIS A 416 -3.10 5.50 -16.64
C HIS A 416 -3.90 6.79 -16.81
N PHE A 417 -4.94 6.72 -17.63
CA PHE A 417 -5.81 7.83 -17.97
C PHE A 417 -7.26 7.50 -17.68
N ASP A 418 -7.99 8.47 -17.13
CA ASP A 418 -9.44 8.47 -17.04
C ASP A 418 -9.99 9.64 -17.84
N VAL A 419 -10.78 9.37 -18.87
CA VAL A 419 -11.38 10.39 -19.74
C VAL A 419 -12.88 10.50 -19.50
N LEU A 420 -13.35 11.68 -19.11
CA LEU A 420 -14.74 11.94 -18.71
C LEU A 420 -15.36 13.04 -19.58
N PRO A 421 -16.35 12.72 -20.45
CA PRO A 421 -17.11 13.75 -21.16
C PRO A 421 -18.01 14.55 -20.20
N ALA A 422 -18.03 15.87 -20.37
CA ALA A 422 -18.85 16.77 -19.55
C ALA A 422 -19.46 17.93 -20.33
N PHE A 423 -20.61 18.42 -19.86
CA PHE A 423 -21.23 19.66 -20.32
C PHE A 423 -20.46 20.87 -19.76
N ASN A 424 -20.17 21.86 -20.60
CA ASN A 424 -19.43 23.05 -20.20
C ASN A 424 -20.32 24.08 -19.49
N ALA A 425 -20.87 23.71 -18.33
CA ALA A 425 -21.77 24.55 -17.54
C ALA A 425 -21.16 25.90 -17.13
N LEU A 426 -19.83 25.95 -16.98
CA LEU A 426 -19.11 27.16 -16.58
C LEU A 426 -18.73 28.08 -17.75
N GLY A 427 -18.86 27.62 -19.00
CA GLY A 427 -18.39 28.36 -20.17
C GLY A 427 -16.93 28.82 -20.05
N ASP A 428 -16.69 30.10 -20.36
CA ASP A 428 -15.38 30.76 -20.31
C ASP A 428 -15.06 31.42 -18.97
N LEU A 429 -15.64 30.93 -17.87
CA LEU A 429 -15.42 31.47 -16.52
C LEU A 429 -13.93 31.72 -16.23
N LYS A 430 -13.58 32.97 -15.89
CA LYS A 430 -12.22 33.36 -15.51
C LYS A 430 -11.81 32.72 -14.18
N SER A 431 -10.51 32.51 -13.99
CA SER A 431 -9.98 31.93 -12.75
C SER A 431 -10.28 32.85 -11.57
N GLY A 432 -10.79 32.32 -10.46
CA GLY A 432 -11.07 33.08 -9.23
C GLY A 432 -12.41 33.81 -9.20
N SER A 433 -13.24 33.71 -10.25
CA SER A 433 -14.59 34.28 -10.26
C SER A 433 -15.63 33.24 -9.83
N ALA A 434 -16.57 33.63 -8.97
CA ALA A 434 -17.69 32.77 -8.60
C ALA A 434 -18.62 32.54 -9.82
N PRO A 435 -19.10 31.31 -10.06
CA PRO A 435 -20.10 31.03 -11.08
C PRO A 435 -21.41 31.79 -10.86
N SER A 436 -22.16 32.01 -11.93
CA SER A 436 -23.52 32.56 -11.81
C SER A 436 -24.41 31.63 -10.99
N PRO A 437 -25.18 32.13 -10.00
CA PRO A 437 -26.11 31.30 -9.23
C PRO A 437 -27.15 30.57 -10.10
N LYS A 438 -27.43 31.08 -11.31
CA LYS A 438 -28.35 30.44 -12.27
C LYS A 438 -27.88 29.03 -12.66
N ILE A 439 -26.57 28.82 -12.82
CA ILE A 439 -25.99 27.52 -13.17
C ILE A 439 -26.34 26.48 -12.10
N TYR A 440 -26.19 26.84 -10.82
CA TYR A 440 -26.55 25.96 -9.71
C TYR A 440 -28.06 25.82 -9.52
N ALA A 441 -28.83 26.88 -9.75
CA ALA A 441 -30.29 26.80 -9.68
C ALA A 441 -30.86 25.82 -10.72
N GLU A 442 -30.34 25.83 -11.94
CA GLU A 442 -30.68 24.86 -12.99
C GLU A 442 -30.30 23.42 -12.60
N LEU A 443 -29.07 23.23 -12.09
CA LEU A 443 -28.63 21.93 -11.58
C LEU A 443 -29.52 21.42 -10.44
N ILE A 444 -29.86 22.28 -9.48
CA ILE A 444 -30.72 21.95 -8.33
C ILE A 444 -32.14 21.60 -8.80
N SER A 445 -32.68 22.36 -9.76
CA SER A 445 -34.00 22.08 -10.34
C SER A 445 -34.02 20.70 -11.02
N LEU A 446 -32.97 20.36 -11.78
CA LEU A 446 -32.82 19.04 -12.38
C LEU A 446 -32.67 17.93 -11.32
N TYR A 447 -31.87 18.16 -10.27
CA TYR A 447 -31.70 17.23 -9.16
C TYR A 447 -33.02 16.96 -8.40
N LYS A 448 -33.87 17.97 -8.23
CA LYS A 448 -35.17 17.82 -7.55
C LYS A 448 -36.25 17.18 -8.42
N SER A 449 -36.21 17.42 -9.73
CA SER A 449 -37.24 16.96 -10.67
C SER A 449 -37.00 15.56 -11.23
N SER A 450 -35.80 15.00 -11.01
CA SER A 450 -35.39 13.70 -11.51
C SER A 450 -34.77 12.87 -10.39
N ASP A 451 -34.87 11.54 -10.46
CA ASP A 451 -34.14 10.63 -9.56
C ASP A 451 -32.65 10.56 -9.95
N ILE A 452 -31.94 11.68 -9.79
CA ILE A 452 -30.52 11.83 -10.12
C ILE A 452 -29.71 11.79 -8.83
N LEU A 453 -28.65 10.98 -8.83
CA LEU A 453 -27.72 10.90 -7.72
C LEU A 453 -27.00 12.24 -7.53
N GLY A 454 -26.83 12.67 -6.28
CA GLY A 454 -26.03 13.85 -5.94
C GLY A 454 -24.61 13.73 -6.50
N GLY A 455 -24.11 14.80 -7.12
CA GLY A 455 -22.80 14.85 -7.77
C GLY A 455 -22.70 14.14 -9.13
N GLU A 456 -23.82 13.75 -9.77
CA GLU A 456 -23.85 13.17 -11.13
C GLU A 456 -23.07 14.02 -12.15
N PHE A 457 -23.11 15.34 -11.97
CA PHE A 457 -22.54 16.33 -12.90
C PHE A 457 -21.32 17.06 -12.32
N SER A 458 -20.70 16.51 -11.28
CA SER A 458 -19.48 17.08 -10.67
C SER A 458 -18.35 17.31 -11.69
N THR A 459 -18.30 16.52 -12.77
CA THR A 459 -17.34 16.71 -13.88
C THR A 459 -17.49 18.05 -14.61
N CYS A 460 -18.69 18.64 -14.62
CA CYS A 460 -18.91 20.00 -15.15
C CYS A 460 -18.13 21.06 -14.37
N PHE A 461 -17.84 20.78 -13.09
CA PHE A 461 -17.23 21.70 -12.14
C PHE A 461 -15.80 21.33 -11.78
N THR A 462 -15.17 20.39 -12.50
CA THR A 462 -13.78 19.94 -12.22
C THR A 462 -12.77 21.07 -12.20
N LYS A 463 -12.98 22.15 -12.97
CA LYS A 463 -12.13 23.34 -12.89
C LYS A 463 -12.12 23.93 -11.46
N LEU A 464 -13.29 24.07 -10.84
CA LEU A 464 -13.45 24.64 -9.50
C LEU A 464 -12.90 23.68 -8.43
N GLN A 465 -13.21 22.38 -8.54
CA GLN A 465 -12.65 21.36 -7.64
C GLN A 465 -11.12 21.34 -7.67
N ARG A 466 -10.54 21.44 -8.87
CA ARG A 466 -9.09 21.50 -9.06
C ARG A 466 -8.54 22.77 -8.43
N ASP A 467 -9.10 23.92 -8.76
CA ASP A 467 -8.58 25.22 -8.32
C ASP A 467 -8.65 25.36 -6.80
N PHE A 468 -9.70 24.85 -6.15
CA PHE A 468 -9.86 24.82 -4.69
C PHE A 468 -8.73 24.08 -3.97
N VAL A 469 -8.28 22.94 -4.50
CA VAL A 469 -7.18 22.16 -3.91
C VAL A 469 -5.82 22.72 -4.35
N ARG A 470 -5.70 23.17 -5.61
CA ARG A 470 -4.44 23.64 -6.18
C ARG A 470 -3.93 24.90 -5.52
N SER A 471 -4.82 25.80 -5.09
CA SER A 471 -4.48 27.04 -4.39
C SER A 471 -3.93 26.81 -2.99
N GLN A 472 -4.04 25.60 -2.45
CA GLN A 472 -3.61 25.30 -1.09
C GLN A 472 -2.08 25.30 -0.93
N PRO A 473 -1.56 25.62 0.28
CA PRO A 473 -0.13 25.62 0.57
C PRO A 473 0.55 24.28 0.25
N THR A 474 1.84 24.33 -0.11
CA THR A 474 2.61 23.11 -0.42
C THR A 474 2.61 22.11 0.73
N LYS A 475 2.77 22.60 1.98
CA LYS A 475 2.73 21.76 3.18
C LYS A 475 1.39 21.07 3.38
N LEU A 476 0.27 21.75 3.10
CA LEU A 476 -1.07 21.14 3.14
C LEU A 476 -1.24 20.08 2.06
N LYS A 477 -0.72 20.31 0.84
CA LYS A 477 -0.73 19.29 -0.22
C LYS A 477 0.09 18.06 0.16
N ASP A 478 1.16 18.23 0.93
CA ASP A 478 1.95 17.13 1.48
C ASP A 478 1.17 16.33 2.54
N LEU A 479 0.46 17.01 3.45
CA LEU A 479 -0.46 16.35 4.38
C LEU A 479 -1.58 15.59 3.64
N ILE A 480 -2.16 16.17 2.58
CA ILE A 480 -3.16 15.50 1.74
C ILE A 480 -2.59 14.22 1.12
N ARG A 481 -1.33 14.24 0.63
CA ARG A 481 -0.67 13.03 0.12
C ARG A 481 -0.54 11.96 1.19
N LEU A 482 -0.17 12.33 2.41
CA LEU A 482 -0.05 11.42 3.55
C LEU A 482 -1.40 10.74 3.87
N VAL A 483 -2.47 11.54 3.99
CA VAL A 483 -3.83 11.04 4.25
C VAL A 483 -4.31 10.13 3.11
N LYS A 484 -4.04 10.49 1.86
CA LYS A 484 -4.37 9.64 0.70
C LYS A 484 -3.60 8.33 0.70
N HIS A 485 -2.34 8.36 1.11
CA HIS A 485 -1.53 7.15 1.23
C HIS A 485 -2.08 6.22 2.31
N TRP A 486 -2.40 6.74 3.49
CA TRP A 486 -3.08 6.01 4.56
C TRP A 486 -4.42 5.43 4.08
N TYR A 487 -5.24 6.24 3.40
CA TYR A 487 -6.53 5.78 2.87
C TYR A 487 -6.37 4.65 1.84
N LYS A 488 -5.37 4.70 0.95
CA LYS A 488 -5.06 3.61 0.01
C LYS A 488 -4.65 2.31 0.72
N TRP A 489 -4.04 2.41 1.91
CA TRP A 489 -3.74 1.24 2.74
C TRP A 489 -5.04 0.66 3.34
N CYS A 490 -5.95 1.52 3.83
CA CYS A 490 -7.27 1.10 4.29
C CYS A 490 -8.10 0.43 3.18
N GLU A 491 -8.10 0.97 1.96
CA GLU A 491 -8.78 0.35 0.80
C GLU A 491 -8.30 -1.10 0.58
N ARG A 492 -6.98 -1.35 0.70
CA ARG A 492 -6.40 -2.69 0.55
C ARG A 492 -6.83 -3.63 1.68
N LYS A 493 -6.74 -3.18 2.94
CA LYS A 493 -7.12 -3.96 4.13
C LYS A 493 -8.62 -4.26 4.19
N LEU A 494 -9.46 -3.33 3.70
CA LEU A 494 -10.92 -3.36 3.84
C LEU A 494 -11.65 -3.72 2.55
N LYS A 495 -10.95 -4.10 1.46
CA LYS A 495 -11.51 -4.30 0.11
C LYS A 495 -12.77 -5.18 0.06
N GLN A 496 -12.89 -6.17 0.95
CA GLN A 496 -14.04 -7.09 1.00
C GLN A 496 -15.13 -6.68 2.02
N LYS A 497 -14.93 -5.62 2.81
CA LYS A 497 -15.77 -5.28 3.97
C LYS A 497 -16.82 -4.21 3.70
N GLY A 498 -16.69 -3.42 2.63
CA GLY A 498 -17.68 -2.40 2.28
C GLY A 498 -17.15 -1.30 1.37
N SER A 499 -18.04 -0.39 0.97
CA SER A 499 -17.70 0.78 0.14
C SER A 499 -17.25 1.95 1.02
N LEU A 500 -15.96 2.26 0.98
CA LEU A 500 -15.38 3.38 1.71
C LEU A 500 -15.77 4.72 1.05
N PRO A 501 -15.81 5.84 1.80
CA PRO A 501 -16.10 7.17 1.23
C PRO A 501 -15.05 7.58 0.21
N PRO A 502 -15.38 8.40 -0.81
CA PRO A 502 -14.45 8.72 -1.88
C PRO A 502 -13.19 9.44 -1.36
N LYS A 503 -12.04 9.19 -2.01
CA LYS A 503 -10.76 9.87 -1.70
C LYS A 503 -10.89 11.39 -1.59
N TYR A 504 -11.75 11.98 -2.42
CA TYR A 504 -11.99 13.41 -2.41
C TYR A 504 -12.62 13.93 -1.10
N ALA A 505 -13.44 13.13 -0.41
CA ALA A 505 -13.96 13.48 0.91
C ALA A 505 -12.84 13.65 1.93
N LEU A 506 -11.79 12.82 1.86
CA LEU A 506 -10.63 12.91 2.74
C LEU A 506 -9.71 14.09 2.36
N GLU A 507 -9.60 14.44 1.07
CA GLU A 507 -8.93 15.67 0.65
C GLU A 507 -9.62 16.90 1.26
N LEU A 508 -10.96 16.97 1.17
CA LEU A 508 -11.76 18.07 1.73
C LEU A 508 -11.70 18.10 3.26
N LEU A 509 -11.79 16.94 3.92
CA LEU A 509 -11.67 16.85 5.38
C LEU A 509 -10.29 17.31 5.87
N THR A 510 -9.24 17.03 5.11
CA THR A 510 -7.87 17.49 5.42
C THR A 510 -7.75 19.00 5.27
N ILE A 511 -8.33 19.59 4.22
CA ILE A 511 -8.38 21.04 4.04
C ILE A 511 -9.15 21.68 5.19
N TYR A 512 -10.32 21.14 5.54
CA TYR A 512 -11.13 21.62 6.66
C TYR A 512 -10.36 21.59 7.99
N ALA A 513 -9.69 20.47 8.29
CA ALA A 513 -8.90 20.31 9.51
C ALA A 513 -7.80 21.40 9.61
N TRP A 514 -7.12 21.68 8.51
CA TRP A 514 -6.11 22.72 8.45
C TRP A 514 -6.74 24.13 8.56
N GLU A 515 -7.80 24.43 7.81
CA GLU A 515 -8.45 25.74 7.81
C GLU A 515 -8.99 26.13 9.19
N LYS A 516 -9.49 25.17 9.96
CA LYS A 516 -10.09 25.42 11.28
C LYS A 516 -9.15 25.23 12.45
N GLY A 517 -8.16 24.34 12.33
CA GLY A 517 -7.27 23.99 13.44
C GLY A 517 -5.90 24.67 13.42
N SER A 518 -5.41 25.06 12.24
CA SER A 518 -4.05 25.58 12.07
C SER A 518 -4.03 26.91 11.33
N GLY A 519 -4.48 26.93 10.06
CA GLY A 519 -4.50 28.10 9.19
C GLY A 519 -3.13 28.66 8.79
N VAL A 520 -2.03 28.13 9.33
CA VAL A 520 -0.67 28.61 9.08
C VAL A 520 0.03 27.84 7.96
N LEU A 521 0.97 28.47 7.27
CA LEU A 521 1.70 27.87 6.14
C LEU A 521 2.69 26.77 6.57
N SER A 522 3.23 26.88 7.78
CA SER A 522 4.17 25.94 8.37
C SER A 522 3.55 25.34 9.62
N PHE A 523 3.33 24.04 9.61
CA PHE A 523 2.74 23.28 10.71
C PHE A 523 3.37 21.89 10.79
N ASP A 524 3.19 21.22 11.93
CA ASP A 524 3.65 19.85 12.13
C ASP A 524 2.72 18.86 11.41
N THR A 525 3.32 18.02 10.55
CA THR A 525 2.58 17.05 9.73
C THR A 525 1.89 15.98 10.58
N ALA A 526 2.47 15.57 11.70
CA ALA A 526 1.88 14.58 12.60
C ALA A 526 0.65 15.14 13.32
N GLU A 527 0.69 16.39 13.78
CA GLU A 527 -0.48 17.06 14.36
C GLU A 527 -1.65 17.11 13.37
N GLY A 528 -1.37 17.55 12.14
CA GLY A 528 -2.37 17.60 11.08
C GLY A 528 -2.93 16.22 10.73
N PHE A 529 -2.07 15.22 10.59
CA PHE A 529 -2.49 13.85 10.28
C PHE A 529 -3.34 13.27 11.41
N ARG A 530 -2.94 13.50 12.67
CA ARG A 530 -3.68 13.07 13.85
C ARG A 530 -5.07 13.69 13.91
N THR A 531 -5.14 14.98 13.59
CA THR A 531 -6.39 15.75 13.60
C THR A 531 -7.37 15.19 12.58
N VAL A 532 -6.92 14.87 11.36
CA VAL A 532 -7.75 14.23 10.35
C VAL A 532 -8.26 12.87 10.83
N LEU A 533 -7.41 12.03 11.42
CA LEU A 533 -7.86 10.73 11.95
C LEU A 533 -8.90 10.88 13.07
N LYS A 534 -8.73 11.85 13.99
CA LYS A 534 -9.74 12.14 15.02
C LYS A 534 -11.08 12.58 14.43
N LEU A 535 -11.08 13.47 13.43
CA LEU A 535 -12.31 13.88 12.75
C LEU A 535 -13.02 12.68 12.08
N ILE A 536 -12.26 11.71 11.55
CA ILE A 536 -12.83 10.46 11.01
C ILE A 536 -13.46 9.62 12.13
N THR A 537 -12.88 9.57 13.33
CA THR A 537 -13.51 8.87 14.47
C THR A 537 -14.82 9.53 14.91
N GLU A 538 -14.97 10.83 14.67
CA GLU A 538 -16.14 11.64 15.02
C GLU A 538 -17.06 11.89 13.81
N TYR A 539 -16.97 11.05 12.76
CA TYR A 539 -17.68 11.24 11.50
C TYR A 539 -19.20 11.49 11.64
N GLN A 540 -19.82 10.91 12.67
CA GLN A 540 -21.26 11.08 12.97
C GLN A 540 -21.65 12.52 13.31
N HIS A 541 -20.67 13.37 13.63
CA HIS A 541 -20.88 14.78 13.93
C HIS A 541 -20.47 15.71 12.79
N LEU A 542 -19.89 15.20 11.70
CA LEU A 542 -19.38 16.05 10.62
C LEU A 542 -20.50 16.70 9.79
N CYS A 543 -20.46 18.03 9.74
CA CYS A 543 -21.27 18.85 8.83
C CYS A 543 -20.40 20.00 8.30
N ILE A 544 -19.84 19.80 7.10
CA ILE A 544 -18.80 20.64 6.49
C ILE A 544 -19.29 21.13 5.13
N PHE A 545 -19.11 22.42 4.87
CA PHE A 545 -19.36 23.03 3.57
C PHE A 545 -18.52 24.31 3.42
N TRP A 546 -18.41 24.79 2.18
CA TRP A 546 -17.77 26.06 1.84
C TRP A 546 -18.72 26.91 1.02
N THR A 547 -18.55 28.23 1.10
CA THR A 547 -19.34 29.22 0.34
C THR A 547 -18.55 29.92 -0.77
N VAL A 548 -17.47 29.28 -1.24
CA VAL A 548 -16.52 29.87 -2.18
C VAL A 548 -17.04 30.00 -3.61
N ASN A 549 -17.82 29.02 -4.09
CA ASN A 549 -18.37 29.02 -5.46
C ASN A 549 -19.90 29.17 -5.50
N TYR A 550 -20.58 28.88 -4.40
CA TYR A 550 -22.01 29.07 -4.21
C TYR A 550 -22.24 29.60 -2.79
N ASN A 551 -23.32 30.33 -2.56
CA ASN A 551 -23.60 30.93 -1.26
C ASN A 551 -25.10 30.98 -0.99
N PHE A 552 -25.49 31.62 0.11
CA PHE A 552 -26.88 31.74 0.52
C PHE A 552 -27.60 32.94 -0.12
N ASP A 553 -27.02 33.68 -1.07
CA ASP A 553 -27.66 34.90 -1.60
C ASP A 553 -28.86 34.57 -2.50
N ASN A 554 -28.73 33.54 -3.34
CA ASN A 554 -29.83 33.08 -4.19
C ASN A 554 -30.80 32.17 -3.40
N GLU A 555 -32.09 32.45 -3.47
CA GLU A 555 -33.12 31.73 -2.69
C GLU A 555 -33.17 30.22 -2.98
N ILE A 556 -33.08 29.82 -4.26
CA ILE A 556 -33.12 28.40 -4.65
C ILE A 556 -31.90 27.66 -4.07
N VAL A 557 -30.72 28.27 -4.17
CA VAL A 557 -29.47 27.72 -3.64
C VAL A 557 -29.50 27.69 -2.11
N ARG A 558 -29.90 28.79 -1.45
CA ARG A 558 -30.04 28.89 0.02
C ARG A 558 -30.91 27.77 0.58
N ASN A 559 -32.13 27.64 0.08
CA ASN A 559 -33.09 26.66 0.57
C ASN A 559 -32.57 25.24 0.36
N PHE A 560 -31.84 25.01 -0.74
CA PHE A 560 -31.21 23.72 -1.00
C PHE A 560 -30.04 23.42 -0.04
N LEU A 561 -29.15 24.38 0.22
CA LEU A 561 -28.03 24.22 1.15
C LEU A 561 -28.52 23.94 2.58
N LEU A 562 -29.52 24.69 3.05
CA LEU A 562 -30.13 24.45 4.36
C LEU A 562 -30.70 23.04 4.46
N ALA A 563 -31.33 22.53 3.40
CA ALA A 563 -31.81 21.15 3.36
C ALA A 563 -30.67 20.12 3.35
N GLN A 564 -29.55 20.38 2.67
CA GLN A 564 -28.38 19.49 2.71
C GLN A 564 -27.78 19.39 4.11
N MET A 565 -27.72 20.50 4.85
CA MET A 565 -27.16 20.54 6.21
C MET A 565 -27.96 19.73 7.23
N GLN A 566 -29.25 19.46 6.96
CA GLN A 566 -30.11 18.63 7.80
C GLN A 566 -30.03 17.14 7.49
N ARG A 567 -29.22 16.73 6.51
CA ARG A 567 -29.08 15.32 6.13
C ARG A 567 -28.33 14.52 7.20
N THR A 568 -28.46 13.21 7.11
CA THR A 568 -27.71 12.27 7.94
C THR A 568 -26.21 12.49 7.75
N ARG A 569 -25.52 12.71 8.86
CA ARG A 569 -24.07 12.93 8.91
C ARG A 569 -23.30 11.63 8.60
N PRO A 570 -22.07 11.72 8.05
CA PRO A 570 -21.32 12.93 7.77
C PRO A 570 -21.85 13.62 6.51
N VAL A 571 -21.99 14.95 6.58
CA VAL A 571 -22.26 15.81 5.44
C VAL A 571 -20.97 16.56 5.13
N ILE A 572 -20.43 16.36 3.93
CA ILE A 572 -19.26 17.09 3.43
C ILE A 572 -19.62 17.55 2.02
N LEU A 573 -20.05 18.80 1.88
CA LEU A 573 -20.44 19.35 0.59
C LEU A 573 -19.22 19.72 -0.25
N ASP A 574 -19.23 19.28 -1.50
CA ASP A 574 -18.22 19.64 -2.48
C ASP A 574 -18.24 21.17 -2.71
N PRO A 575 -17.12 21.88 -2.48
CA PRO A 575 -17.04 23.33 -2.69
C PRO A 575 -17.37 23.78 -4.12
N ALA A 576 -17.41 22.86 -5.10
CA ALA A 576 -17.70 23.13 -6.51
C ALA A 576 -19.11 22.70 -6.97
N ASP A 577 -19.80 21.82 -6.24
CA ASP A 577 -21.12 21.29 -6.62
C ASP A 577 -22.00 21.18 -5.36
N PRO A 578 -23.00 22.07 -5.17
CA PRO A 578 -23.82 22.06 -3.97
C PRO A 578 -24.70 20.80 -3.83
N THR A 579 -24.88 20.03 -4.90
CA THR A 579 -25.64 18.76 -4.91
C THR A 579 -24.79 17.56 -4.53
N ALA A 580 -23.46 17.70 -4.49
CA ALA A 580 -22.52 16.64 -4.21
C ALA A 580 -22.13 16.63 -2.73
N ASP A 581 -22.91 15.91 -1.92
CA ASP A 581 -22.47 15.50 -0.58
C ASP A 581 -21.52 14.30 -0.71
N VAL A 582 -20.21 14.57 -0.60
CA VAL A 582 -19.17 13.54 -0.64
C VAL A 582 -19.01 12.81 0.71
N GLY A 583 -19.58 13.36 1.79
CA GLY A 583 -19.72 12.70 3.08
C GLY A 583 -20.77 11.58 3.02
N GLY A 584 -21.89 11.83 2.35
CA GLY A 584 -22.85 10.82 1.90
C GLY A 584 -23.62 10.09 2.99
N GLY A 585 -23.53 10.52 4.26
CA GLY A 585 -24.21 9.87 5.37
C GLY A 585 -23.90 8.37 5.46
N ASN A 586 -24.96 7.56 5.49
CA ASN A 586 -24.88 6.09 5.54
C ASN A 586 -24.56 5.43 4.18
N ARG A 587 -24.35 6.20 3.10
CA ARG A 587 -23.99 5.65 1.79
C ARG A 587 -22.61 4.98 1.82
N TRP A 588 -21.72 5.45 2.69
CA TRP A 588 -20.35 4.97 2.82
C TRP A 588 -20.10 4.36 4.18
N CYS A 589 -19.20 3.38 4.23
CA CYS A 589 -18.84 2.68 5.46
C CYS A 589 -17.83 3.47 6.32
N TRP A 590 -18.20 4.70 6.72
CA TRP A 590 -17.36 5.55 7.58
C TRP A 590 -16.97 4.87 8.90
N HIS A 591 -17.85 4.04 9.47
CA HIS A 591 -17.55 3.27 10.68
C HIS A 591 -16.34 2.33 10.52
N LEU A 592 -16.07 1.80 9.32
CA LEU A 592 -14.87 0.99 9.07
C LEU A 592 -13.61 1.85 9.08
N LEU A 593 -13.65 3.03 8.44
CA LEU A 593 -12.56 3.99 8.51
C LEU A 593 -12.33 4.51 9.93
N ALA A 594 -13.40 4.77 10.68
CA ALA A 594 -13.31 5.21 12.07
C ALA A 594 -12.62 4.16 12.96
N LYS A 595 -12.96 2.88 12.77
CA LYS A 595 -12.27 1.78 13.48
C LYS A 595 -10.77 1.77 13.17
N GLU A 596 -10.40 1.84 11.88
CA GLU A 596 -8.99 1.88 11.48
C GLU A 596 -8.30 3.15 11.98
N ALA A 597 -8.95 4.30 11.93
CA ALA A 597 -8.42 5.56 12.45
C ALA A 597 -8.09 5.43 13.94
N THR A 598 -9.00 4.87 14.75
CA THR A 598 -8.77 4.61 16.18
C THR A 598 -7.56 3.72 16.43
N GLU A 599 -7.41 2.62 15.69
CA GLU A 599 -6.22 1.75 15.78
C GLU A 599 -4.93 2.53 15.41
N TRP A 600 -4.99 3.35 14.36
CA TRP A 600 -3.86 4.14 13.88
C TRP A 600 -3.43 5.27 14.82
N LEU A 601 -4.31 5.76 15.70
CA LEU A 601 -3.96 6.78 16.69
C LEU A 601 -2.87 6.31 17.68
N CYS A 602 -2.59 5.00 17.74
CA CYS A 602 -1.49 4.40 18.51
C CYS A 602 -0.18 4.18 17.71
N SER A 603 -0.15 4.55 16.43
CA SER A 603 1.02 4.37 15.56
C SER A 603 2.21 5.25 15.97
N LEU A 604 3.40 4.91 15.46
CA LEU A 604 4.61 5.74 15.68
C LEU A 604 4.50 7.11 15.03
N CYS A 605 3.57 7.31 14.09
CA CYS A 605 3.31 8.61 13.47
C CYS A 605 2.93 9.68 14.49
N PHE A 606 2.37 9.28 15.64
CA PHE A 606 1.85 10.18 16.66
C PHE A 606 2.64 10.13 17.95
N GLN A 607 3.90 9.69 17.88
CA GLN A 607 4.85 9.74 18.99
C GLN A 607 6.03 10.61 18.60
N ASP A 608 6.38 11.57 19.47
CA ASP A 608 7.57 12.38 19.29
C ASP A 608 8.87 11.56 19.49
N GLY A 609 10.03 12.19 19.27
CA GLY A 609 11.33 11.54 19.46
C GLY A 609 11.59 11.03 20.89
N SER A 610 10.79 11.48 21.86
CA SER A 610 10.84 11.11 23.28
C SER A 610 9.75 10.08 23.66
N GLY A 611 8.87 9.73 22.73
CA GLY A 611 7.77 8.77 22.94
C GLY A 611 6.47 9.37 23.47
N TYR A 612 6.36 10.70 23.59
CA TYR A 612 5.12 11.36 24.02
C TYR A 612 4.11 11.48 22.88
N PRO A 613 2.80 11.42 23.18
CA PRO A 613 1.76 11.51 22.16
C PRO A 613 1.68 12.93 21.58
N ILE A 614 1.67 13.01 20.25
CA ILE A 614 1.44 14.25 19.51
C ILE A 614 -0.01 14.72 19.75
N GLN A 615 -0.20 16.02 19.92
CA GLN A 615 -1.53 16.61 20.09
C GLN A 615 -2.22 16.81 18.73
N SER A 616 -3.55 16.83 18.72
CA SER A 616 -4.32 17.26 17.55
C SER A 616 -4.61 18.74 17.65
N TRP A 617 -4.89 19.39 16.53
CA TRP A 617 -5.49 20.72 16.53
C TRP A 617 -6.91 20.65 17.11
N ASP A 618 -7.35 21.78 17.66
CA ASP A 618 -8.73 21.97 18.11
C ASP A 618 -9.59 22.36 16.91
N VAL A 619 -10.43 21.43 16.44
CA VAL A 619 -11.23 21.58 15.22
C VAL A 619 -12.69 21.30 15.53
N PRO A 620 -13.62 22.22 15.24
CA PRO A 620 -15.05 21.96 15.40
C PRO A 620 -15.52 20.89 14.43
N VAL A 621 -16.35 19.96 14.89
CA VAL A 621 -16.95 18.91 14.04
C VAL A 621 -18.06 19.43 13.13
N SER A 622 -18.59 20.61 13.38
CA SER A 622 -19.64 21.22 12.56
C SER A 622 -19.43 22.71 12.35
N VAL A 623 -19.68 23.17 11.13
CA VAL A 623 -19.84 24.59 10.80
C VAL A 623 -21.32 24.91 10.90
N ILE A 624 -21.84 25.15 12.11
CA ILE A 624 -23.22 25.64 12.31
C ILE A 624 -23.14 26.88 13.19
#